data_AF-A0A9X2KRF4-F1
#
_entry.id   AF-A0A9X2KRF4-F1
#
_cell.length_a   1.000
_cell.length_b   1.000
_cell.length_c   1.000
_cell.angle_alpha   90.00
_cell.angle_beta   90.00
_cell.angle_gamma   90.00
#
_symmetry.space_group_name_H-M   'P 1'
#
loop_
_entity.id
_entity.type
_entity.pdbx_description
1 polymer ?
#
loop_
_entity_poly.entity_id
_entity_poly.type
_entity_poly.pdbx_seq_one_letter_code
_entity_poly.pdbx_strand_id
1 'polypeptide(L)'
;MEAYPTFFLAGKLNGIDDPAWAFNAYWIGSPPLDAGRASAWSVRSFDVFRQFFADPSRRPYTLLVRPYARPRDGGGASNGGVMLEYG
;
A
#
# COMPACT_ATOMS: atom_id res chain seq x y z
N MET A 1 0.62 17.76 -19.97
CA MET A 1 -0.07 17.56 -18.68
C MET A 1 0.24 16.15 -18.24
N GLU A 2 0.99 15.96 -17.15
CA GLU A 2 1.23 14.62 -16.60
C GLU A 2 -0.02 14.12 -15.88
N ALA A 3 -0.46 12.90 -16.20
CA ALA A 3 -1.54 12.25 -15.47
C ALA A 3 -0.94 11.40 -14.35
N TYR A 4 -1.39 11.62 -13.11
CA TYR A 4 -0.97 10.85 -11.95
C TYR A 4 -2.07 9.86 -11.56
N PRO A 5 -1.83 8.54 -11.64
CA PRO A 5 -2.78 7.55 -11.16
C PRO A 5 -2.87 7.60 -9.63
N THR A 6 -4.06 7.91 -9.12
CA THR A 6 -4.38 7.96 -7.69
C THR A 6 -5.42 6.89 -7.37
N PHE A 7 -5.16 6.09 -6.33
CA PHE A 7 -6.15 5.17 -5.78
C PHE A 7 -6.91 5.83 -4.64
N PHE A 8 -8.22 5.56 -4.57
CA PHE A 8 -9.07 5.97 -3.45
C PHE A 8 -9.68 4.73 -2.81
N LEU A 9 -9.52 4.61 -1.49
CA LEU A 9 -10.17 3.57 -0.69
C LEU A 9 -11.22 4.25 0.19
N ALA A 10 -12.49 3.88 0.03
CA ALA A 10 -13.60 4.48 0.75
C ALA A 10 -14.39 3.42 1.52
N GLY A 11 -14.63 3.67 2.81
CA GLY A 11 -15.36 2.77 3.72
C GLY A 11 -14.92 2.95 5.17
N LYS A 12 -15.25 1.97 6.02
CA LYS A 12 -14.71 1.91 7.39
C LYS A 12 -13.24 1.50 7.33
N LEU A 13 -12.35 2.47 7.48
CA LEU A 13 -10.91 2.30 7.38
C LEU A 13 -10.30 1.89 8.72
N ASN A 14 -9.39 0.93 8.65
CA ASN A 14 -8.33 0.70 9.62
C ASN A 14 -7.01 1.09 8.97
N GLY A 15 -5.95 1.31 9.75
CA GLY A 15 -4.66 1.64 9.16
C GLY A 15 -3.50 1.72 10.14
N ILE A 16 -2.31 1.77 9.56
CA ILE A 16 -1.05 2.18 10.20
C ILE A 16 -0.53 3.36 9.38
N ASP A 17 -0.41 4.48 10.07
CA ASP A 17 0.11 5.74 9.55
C ASP A 17 1.13 6.24 10.57
N ASP A 18 2.38 5.83 10.39
CA ASP A 18 3.50 6.27 11.21
C ASP A 18 4.30 7.30 10.42
N PRO A 19 4.35 8.57 10.85
CA PRO A 19 5.12 9.61 10.17
C PRO A 19 6.62 9.30 10.04
N ALA A 20 7.15 8.39 10.87
CA ALA A 20 8.52 7.93 10.78
C ALA A 20 8.75 6.95 9.61
N TRP A 21 7.69 6.39 9.03
CA TRP A 21 7.77 5.38 7.98
C TRP A 21 7.48 6.03 6.62
N ALA A 22 8.27 5.65 5.61
CA ALA A 22 8.01 6.06 4.22
C ALA A 22 6.85 5.27 3.58
N PHE A 23 6.07 4.54 4.39
CA PHE A 23 5.05 3.60 3.95
C PHE A 23 3.81 3.69 4.83
N ASN A 24 2.66 3.90 4.22
CA ASN A 24 1.36 3.96 4.89
C ASN A 24 0.54 2.74 4.47
N ALA A 25 -0.24 2.17 5.38
CA ALA A 25 -1.11 1.04 5.05
C ALA A 25 -2.53 1.27 5.58
N TYR A 26 -3.53 1.14 4.71
CA TYR A 26 -4.94 1.27 5.07
C TYR A 26 -5.74 0.08 4.53
N TRP A 27 -6.73 -0.38 5.30
CA TRP A 27 -7.58 -1.49 4.88
C TRP A 27 -9.03 -1.37 5.34
N ILE A 28 -9.92 -1.97 4.55
CA ILE A 28 -11.32 -2.21 4.92
C ILE A 28 -11.44 -3.64 5.43
N GLY A 29 -12.26 -3.88 6.45
CA GLY A 29 -12.56 -5.22 6.98
C GLY A 29 -11.44 -5.79 7.85
N SER A 30 -11.30 -7.11 7.83
CA SER A 30 -10.36 -7.88 8.68
C SER A 30 -9.54 -8.82 7.80
N PRO A 31 -8.51 -8.32 7.09
CA PRO A 31 -7.64 -9.17 6.30
C PRO A 31 -6.96 -10.21 7.20
N PRO A 32 -6.71 -11.43 6.69
CA PRO A 32 -6.03 -12.49 7.43
C PRO A 32 -4.51 -12.24 7.50
N LEU A 33 -4.10 -11.00 7.75
CA LEU A 33 -2.71 -10.56 7.82
C LEU A 33 -2.47 -9.75 9.09
N ASP A 34 -1.29 -9.94 9.69
CA ASP A 34 -0.78 -9.06 10.74
C ASP A 34 -0.30 -7.76 10.08
N ALA A 35 -1.11 -6.70 10.23
CA ALA A 35 -0.85 -5.43 9.56
C ALA A 35 0.48 -4.79 9.98
N GLY A 36 0.87 -4.94 11.25
CA GLY A 36 2.14 -4.41 11.74
C GLY A 36 3.34 -5.10 11.06
N ARG A 37 3.31 -6.44 11.03
CA ARG A 37 4.37 -7.22 10.38
C ARG A 37 4.41 -7.02 8.87
N ALA A 38 3.25 -6.97 8.21
CA ALA A 38 3.16 -6.76 6.76
C ALA A 38 3.67 -5.37 6.37
N SER A 39 3.29 -4.32 7.10
CA SER A 39 3.80 -2.96 6.88
C SER A 39 5.31 -2.88 7.11
N ALA A 40 5.82 -3.47 8.20
CA ALA A 40 7.27 -3.50 8.46
C ALA A 40 8.07 -4.24 7.37
N TRP A 41 7.52 -5.32 6.82
CA TRP A 41 8.14 -6.01 5.67
C TRP A 41 8.09 -5.15 4.41
N SER A 42 6.97 -4.46 4.17
CA SER A 42 6.79 -3.59 3.01
C SER A 42 7.73 -2.39 3.02
N VAL A 43 7.98 -1.78 4.19
CA VAL A 43 8.99 -0.72 4.37
C VAL A 43 10.37 -1.21 3.90
N ARG A 44 10.80 -2.39 4.35
CA ARG A 44 12.10 -2.95 3.95
C ARG A 44 12.18 -3.23 2.46
N SER A 45 11.12 -3.80 1.88
CA SER A 45 11.06 -4.07 0.44
C SER A 45 11.11 -2.77 -0.36
N PHE A 46 10.39 -1.73 0.08
CA PHE A 46 10.40 -0.41 -0.53
C PHE A 46 11.79 0.22 -0.49
N ASP A 47 12.50 0.15 0.64
CA ASP A 47 13.86 0.66 0.76
C ASP A 47 14.84 -0.03 -0.19
N VAL A 48 14.72 -1.37 -0.34
CA VAL A 48 15.53 -2.14 -1.31
C VAL A 48 15.26 -1.67 -2.74
N PHE A 49 13.99 -1.52 -3.13
CA PHE A 49 13.65 -1.07 -4.48
C PHE A 49 14.13 0.35 -4.75
N ARG A 50 13.99 1.26 -3.79
CA ARG A 50 14.51 2.62 -3.91
C ARG A 50 16.01 2.64 -4.17
N GLN A 51 16.77 1.84 -3.43
CA GLN A 51 18.22 1.74 -3.61
C GLN A 51 18.56 1.15 -4.98
N PHE A 52 17.91 0.05 -5.36
CA PHE A 52 18.15 -0.63 -6.63
C PHE A 52 17.88 0.25 -7.84
N PHE A 53 16.76 0.99 -7.85
CA PHE A 53 16.38 1.88 -8.95
C PHE A 53 16.92 3.31 -8.82
N ALA A 54 17.72 3.60 -7.78
CA ALA A 54 18.22 4.93 -7.46
C ALA A 54 17.11 6.02 -7.43
N ASP A 55 15.94 5.69 -6.86
CA ASP A 55 14.78 6.59 -6.83
C ASP A 55 14.99 7.76 -5.84
N PRO A 56 15.08 9.02 -6.32
CA PRO A 56 15.27 10.18 -5.46
C PRO A 56 13.98 10.63 -4.74
N SER A 57 12.81 10.10 -5.09
CA SER A 57 11.51 10.49 -4.55
C SER A 57 11.46 10.32 -3.04
N ARG A 58 11.12 11.35 -2.26
CA ARG A 58 10.86 11.23 -0.82
C ARG A 58 9.38 11.02 -0.48
N ARG A 59 8.56 10.70 -1.48
CA ARG A 59 7.12 10.56 -1.28
C ARG A 59 6.81 9.29 -0.51
N PRO A 60 5.90 9.34 0.49
CA PRO A 60 5.39 8.13 1.13
C PRO A 60 4.70 7.23 0.11
N TYR A 61 4.87 5.92 0.26
CA TYR A 61 4.21 4.91 -0.55
C TYR A 61 2.98 4.38 0.19
N THR A 62 1.81 4.31 -0.46
CA THR A 62 0.58 3.87 0.20
C THR A 62 0.15 2.48 -0.24
N LEU A 63 -0.08 1.59 0.71
CA LEU A 63 -0.75 0.31 0.51
C LEU A 63 -2.22 0.43 0.91
N LEU A 64 -3.11 0.14 -0.03
CA LEU A 64 -4.55 0.10 0.17
C LEU A 64 -5.03 -1.34 0.03
N VAL A 65 -5.85 -1.82 0.96
CA VAL A 65 -6.28 -3.22 0.98
C VAL A 65 -7.79 -3.31 1.20
N ARG A 66 -8.48 -4.15 0.43
CA ARG A 66 -9.92 -4.37 0.61
C ARG A 66 -10.33 -5.83 0.37
N PRO A 67 -11.47 -6.29 0.90
CA PRO A 67 -12.00 -7.60 0.55
C PRO A 67 -12.24 -7.71 -0.96
N TYR A 68 -12.01 -8.89 -1.54
CA TYR A 68 -12.42 -9.15 -2.92
C TYR A 68 -13.95 -9.05 -3.05
N ALA A 69 -14.43 -8.49 -4.17
CA ALA A 69 -15.86 -8.50 -4.47
C ALA A 69 -16.31 -9.78 -5.21
N ARG A 70 -15.36 -10.48 -5.85
CA ARG A 70 -15.53 -11.77 -6.55
C ARG A 70 -14.30 -12.64 -6.27
N PRO A 71 -14.40 -13.98 -6.22
CA PRO A 71 -13.33 -14.88 -5.78
C PRO A 71 -12.14 -14.84 -6.74
N ARG A 72 -11.30 -13.83 -6.59
CA ARG A 72 -10.11 -13.49 -7.37
C ARG A 72 -9.26 -12.58 -6.50
N ASP A 73 -7.99 -12.93 -6.37
CA ASP A 73 -6.99 -12.00 -5.89
C ASP A 73 -6.57 -11.08 -7.03
N GLY A 74 -6.32 -9.82 -6.72
CA GLY A 74 -5.98 -8.83 -7.72
C GLY A 74 -5.47 -7.54 -7.09
N GLY A 75 -4.87 -6.71 -7.94
CA GLY A 75 -4.39 -5.41 -7.49
C GLY A 75 -3.93 -4.53 -8.63
N GLY A 76 -3.70 -3.27 -8.30
CA GLY A 76 -3.14 -2.26 -9.18
C GLY A 76 -1.98 -1.55 -8.49
N ALA A 77 -1.01 -1.12 -9.28
CA ALA A 77 0.13 -0.34 -8.81
C ALA A 77 0.19 1.02 -9.51
N SER A 78 0.63 2.02 -8.77
CA SER A 78 0.97 3.35 -9.25
C SER A 78 2.32 3.77 -8.65
N ASN A 79 2.85 4.91 -9.11
CA ASN A 79 4.08 5.48 -8.56
C ASN A 79 3.94 5.89 -7.08
N GLY A 80 2.70 6.07 -6.58
CA GLY A 80 2.44 6.50 -5.20
C GLY A 80 1.94 5.38 -4.29
N GLY A 81 1.72 4.17 -4.80
CA GLY A 81 1.14 3.11 -3.99
C GLY A 81 0.62 1.92 -4.76
N VAL A 82 0.06 0.98 -4.01
CA VAL A 82 -0.64 -0.19 -4.54
C VAL A 82 -2.00 -0.33 -3.88
N MET A 83 -2.95 -0.88 -4.62
CA MET A 83 -4.22 -1.35 -4.08
C MET A 83 -4.34 -2.85 -4.32
N LEU A 84 -4.60 -3.61 -3.25
CA LEU A 84 -4.72 -5.06 -3.27
C LEU A 84 -6.10 -5.49 -2.76
N GLU A 85 -6.60 -6.60 -3.31
CA GLU A 85 -7.75 -7.31 -2.79
C GLU A 85 -7.31 -8.52 -1.94
N TYR A 86 -8.13 -8.92 -0.97
CA TYR A 86 -7.88 -10.10 -0.14
C TYR A 86 -9.14 -10.94 0.09
N GLY A 87 -8.92 -12.24 0.30
CA GLY A 87 -9.87 -13.19 0.87
C GLY A 87 -9.94 -14.50 0.10
#